data_AF-A0A8S8YIH0-F1
#
_entry.id   AF-A0A8S8YIH0-F1
#
_cell.length_a   1.000
_cell.length_b   1.000
_cell.length_c   1.000
_cell.angle_alpha   90.00
_cell.angle_beta   90.00
_cell.angle_gamma   90.00
#
_symmetry.space_group_name_H-M   'P 1'
#
loop_
_entity.id
_entity.type
_entity.pdbx_description
1 polymer ?
#
loop_
_entity_poly.entity_id
_entity_poly.type
_entity_poly.pdbx_seq_one_letter_code
_entity_poly.pdbx_strand_id
1 'polypeptide(L)'
;MNPAEIAAACGLTGYSCDGKGIGGILKSRFEDFRVEEVGRVPALEPRGRFTVARVTLTNWETNRFVGKLGEDTGHLKKSNLVQWDQR
;
A
#
# COMPACT_ATOMS: atom_id res chain seq x y z
N MET A 1 20.58 10.48 14.31
CA MET A 1 20.83 9.35 13.42
C MET A 1 20.67 9.86 11.99
N ASN A 2 21.71 9.77 11.18
CA ASN A 2 21.68 10.21 9.78
C ASN A 2 20.95 9.15 8.91
N PRO A 3 20.53 9.46 7.66
CA PRO A 3 19.81 8.51 6.81
C PRO A 3 20.56 7.20 6.55
N ALA A 4 21.90 7.23 6.46
CA ALA A 4 22.71 6.03 6.24
C ALA A 4 22.72 5.11 7.47
N GLU A 5 22.75 5.68 8.68
CA GLU A 5 22.65 4.93 9.93
C GLU A 5 21.26 4.26 10.08
N ILE A 6 20.18 4.93 9.66
CA ILE A 6 18.83 4.36 9.63
C ILE A 6 18.75 3.18 8.65
N ALA A 7 19.27 3.36 7.43
CA ALA A 7 19.31 2.31 6.41
C ALA A 7 20.10 1.09 6.91
N ALA A 8 21.27 1.30 7.51
CA ALA A 8 22.09 0.23 8.08
C ALA A 8 21.37 -0.50 9.23
N ALA A 9 20.66 0.21 10.11
CA ALA A 9 19.85 -0.40 11.17
C ALA A 9 18.70 -1.26 10.60
N CYS A 10 18.22 -0.98 9.39
CA CYS A 10 17.27 -1.80 8.64
C CYS A 10 17.94 -2.92 7.80
N GLY A 11 19.26 -3.10 7.89
CA GLY A 11 20.02 -4.11 7.13
C GLY A 11 20.41 -3.70 5.71
N LEU A 12 20.17 -2.45 5.31
CA LEU A 12 20.57 -1.91 4.01
C LEU A 12 21.98 -1.31 4.11
N THR A 13 23.01 -2.11 3.81
CA THR A 13 24.43 -1.77 4.06
C THR A 13 25.18 -1.22 2.85
N GLY A 14 24.55 -1.14 1.67
CA GLY A 14 25.21 -0.66 0.45
C GLY A 14 24.24 -0.36 -0.68
N TYR A 15 24.79 0.14 -1.80
CA TYR A 15 24.07 0.42 -3.04
C TYR A 15 24.51 -0.56 -4.13
N SER A 16 23.65 -0.79 -5.13
CA SER A 16 23.98 -1.63 -6.29
C SER A 16 24.86 -0.92 -7.34
N CYS A 17 25.11 0.38 -7.18
CA CYS A 17 25.91 1.19 -8.09
C CYS A 17 26.72 2.25 -7.34
N ASP A 18 27.88 2.61 -7.89
CA ASP A 18 28.82 3.57 -7.28
C ASP A 18 28.52 5.04 -7.64
N GLY A 19 27.48 5.28 -8.43
CA GLY A 19 27.11 6.61 -8.90
C GLY A 19 26.64 7.53 -7.75
N LYS A 20 26.98 8.82 -7.84
CA LYS A 20 26.44 9.82 -6.92
C LYS A 20 24.93 9.95 -7.10
N GLY A 21 24.18 9.92 -6.01
CA GLY A 21 22.74 10.12 -6.02
C GLY A 21 22.34 11.49 -6.60
N ILE A 22 21.23 11.51 -7.33
CA ILE A 22 20.70 12.72 -7.99
C ILE A 22 20.23 13.82 -7.01
N GLY A 23 20.06 13.48 -5.72
CA GLY A 23 19.54 14.39 -4.71
C GLY A 23 18.05 14.69 -4.90
N GLY A 24 17.60 15.84 -4.39
CA GLY A 24 16.21 16.28 -4.48
C GLY A 24 15.32 15.77 -3.34
N ILE A 25 14.04 16.19 -3.41
CA ILE A 25 13.02 15.83 -2.43
C ILE A 25 11.90 15.10 -3.18
N LEU A 26 11.57 13.89 -2.71
CA LEU A 26 10.42 13.13 -3.20
C LEU A 26 9.24 13.31 -2.23
N LYS A 27 8.03 13.08 -2.74
CA LYS A 27 6.78 13.17 -1.96
C LYS A 27 6.57 14.56 -1.32
N SER A 28 7.00 15.63 -2.00
CA SER A 28 6.75 17.01 -1.57
C SER A 28 5.26 17.36 -1.56
N ARG A 29 4.51 16.84 -2.53
CA ARG A 29 3.06 16.91 -2.62
C ARG A 29 2.50 15.50 -2.74
N PHE A 30 1.23 15.31 -2.41
CA PHE A 30 0.62 13.98 -2.48
C PHE A 30 0.45 13.52 -3.94
N GLU A 31 0.31 14.45 -4.89
CA GLU A 31 0.13 14.18 -6.31
C GLU A 31 1.40 13.72 -7.02
N ASP A 32 2.57 14.02 -6.43
CA ASP A 32 3.90 13.65 -6.96
C ASP A 32 4.16 12.14 -6.86
N PHE A 33 3.36 11.44 -6.06
CA PHE A 33 3.54 10.02 -5.78
C PHE A 33 2.26 9.25 -6.08
N ARG A 34 2.32 8.41 -7.12
CA ARG A 34 1.18 7.61 -7.60
C ARG A 34 1.58 6.15 -7.63
N VAL A 35 0.67 5.30 -7.19
CA VAL A 35 0.87 3.85 -7.17
C VAL A 35 -0.35 3.21 -7.80
N GLU A 36 -0.12 2.33 -8.77
CA GLU A 36 -1.12 1.42 -9.31
C GLU A 36 -0.74 0.00 -8.89
N GLU A 37 -1.64 -0.68 -8.19
CA GLU A 37 -1.41 -2.07 -7.82
C GLU A 37 -1.55 -2.97 -9.05
N VAL A 38 -0.52 -3.77 -9.31
CA VAL A 38 -0.54 -4.81 -10.33
C VAL A 38 -0.62 -6.16 -9.63
N GLY A 39 -1.79 -6.80 -9.70
CA GLY A 39 -2.05 -8.08 -9.06
C GLY A 39 -3.08 -8.91 -9.82
N ARG A 40 -3.11 -10.21 -9.57
CA ARG A 40 -4.11 -11.11 -10.16
C ARG A 40 -5.44 -10.92 -9.42
N VAL A 41 -6.49 -10.59 -10.16
CA VAL A 41 -7.85 -10.56 -9.61
C VAL A 41 -8.27 -12.01 -9.31
N PRO A 42 -8.71 -12.33 -8.07
CA PRO A 42 -9.18 -13.67 -7.75
C PRO A 42 -10.44 -14.02 -8.57
N ALA A 43 -10.73 -15.31 -8.70
CA ALA A 43 -11.94 -15.76 -9.39
C ALA A 43 -13.19 -15.18 -8.71
N LEU A 44 -14.01 -14.46 -9.49
CA LEU A 44 -15.24 -13.83 -9.02
C LEU A 44 -16.40 -14.80 -9.17
N GLU A 45 -16.95 -15.25 -8.05
CA GLU A 45 -18.17 -16.06 -8.00
C GLU A 45 -19.35 -15.18 -7.57
N PRO A 46 -20.41 -15.02 -8.37
CA PRO A 46 -21.57 -14.19 -8.03
C PRO A 46 -22.26 -14.57 -6.72
N ARG A 47 -22.18 -15.84 -6.29
CA ARG A 47 -22.68 -16.33 -4.99
C ARG A 47 -21.57 -16.48 -3.94
N GLY A 48 -20.42 -15.88 -4.18
CA GLY A 48 -19.25 -15.95 -3.32
C GLY A 48 -19.47 -15.22 -2.00
N ARG A 49 -18.72 -15.62 -0.97
CA ARG A 49 -18.78 -15.00 0.36
C ARG A 49 -18.02 -13.68 0.47
N PHE A 50 -17.32 -13.27 -0.60
CA PHE A 50 -16.45 -12.11 -0.60
C PHE A 50 -16.86 -11.12 -1.69
N THR A 51 -16.72 -9.84 -1.39
CA THR A 51 -16.87 -8.75 -2.34
C THR A 51 -15.49 -8.20 -2.66
N VAL A 52 -15.15 -8.15 -3.93
CA VAL A 52 -13.87 -7.59 -4.40
C VAL A 52 -14.14 -6.18 -4.93
N ALA A 53 -13.38 -5.21 -4.45
CA ALA A 53 -13.43 -3.83 -4.92
C ALA A 53 -12.02 -3.32 -5.19
N ARG A 54 -11.87 -2.59 -6.30
CA ARG A 54 -10.67 -1.81 -6.59
C ARG A 54 -10.92 -0.38 -6.14
N VAL A 55 -10.06 0.12 -5.26
CA VAL A 55 -10.25 1.42 -4.61
C VAL A 55 -9.03 2.29 -4.90
N THR A 56 -9.26 3.53 -5.32
CA THR A 56 -8.21 4.54 -5.45
C THR A 56 -8.25 5.46 -4.22
N LEU A 57 -7.15 5.49 -3.47
CA LEU A 57 -7.00 6.32 -2.27
C LEU A 57 -6.12 7.54 -2.60
N THR A 58 -6.63 8.74 -2.35
CA THR A 58 -5.87 9.99 -2.52
C THR A 58 -5.65 10.65 -1.17
N ASN A 59 -4.41 10.64 -0.67
CA ASN A 59 -4.06 11.16 0.66
C ASN A 59 -4.88 10.49 1.80
N TRP A 60 -5.17 9.19 1.65
CA TRP A 60 -5.81 8.35 2.67
C TRP A 60 -4.87 7.24 3.11
N GLU A 61 -4.89 6.94 4.41
CA GLU A 61 -4.26 5.75 4.97
C GLU A 61 -5.25 4.57 4.93
N THR A 62 -4.76 3.38 4.58
CA THR A 62 -5.60 2.20 4.30
C THR A 62 -6.44 1.77 5.51
N ASN A 63 -5.88 1.74 6.72
CA ASN A 63 -6.63 1.36 7.91
C ASN A 63 -7.73 2.38 8.25
N ARG A 64 -7.44 3.67 8.12
CA ARG A 64 -8.42 4.75 8.30
C ARG A 64 -9.56 4.63 7.29
N PHE A 65 -9.24 4.35 6.03
CA PHE A 65 -10.25 4.12 4.99
C PHE A 65 -11.11 2.91 5.31
N VAL A 66 -10.52 1.75 5.62
CA VAL A 66 -11.27 0.52 5.93
C VAL A 66 -12.13 0.69 7.18
N GLY A 67 -11.63 1.38 8.20
CA GLY A 67 -12.40 1.72 9.40
C GLY A 67 -13.65 2.53 9.04
N LYS A 68 -13.47 3.63 8.29
CA LYS A 68 -14.58 4.48 7.86
C LYS A 68 -15.58 3.74 6.96
N LEU A 69 -15.08 2.93 6.03
CA LEU A 69 -15.90 2.11 5.14
C LEU A 69 -16.76 1.12 5.92
N GLY A 70 -16.18 0.47 6.94
CA GLY A 70 -16.91 -0.47 7.80
C GLY A 70 -18.01 0.20 8.63
N GLU A 71 -17.76 1.41 9.15
CA GLU A 71 -18.77 2.23 9.83
C GLU A 71 -19.93 2.59 8.90
N ASP A 72 -19.63 3.03 7.67
CA ASP A 72 -20.65 3.51 6.73
C ASP A 72 -21.50 2.38 6.11
N THR A 73 -20.97 1.16 6.01
CA THR A 73 -21.66 0.01 5.39
C THR A 73 -22.21 -1.00 6.39
N GLY A 74 -21.98 -0.83 7.69
CA GLY A 74 -22.53 -1.66 8.77
C GLY A 74 -22.07 -3.13 8.85
N HIS A 75 -21.47 -3.68 7.78
CA HIS A 75 -21.19 -5.12 7.65
C HIS A 75 -19.79 -5.47 7.08
N LEU A 76 -19.00 -4.50 6.64
CA LEU A 76 -17.65 -4.75 6.12
C LEU A 76 -16.60 -4.65 7.23
N LYS A 77 -16.11 -5.80 7.72
CA LYS A 77 -14.93 -5.87 8.58
C LYS A 77 -13.66 -6.10 7.76
N LYS A 78 -12.49 -5.69 8.28
CA LYS A 78 -11.16 -5.86 7.65
C LYS A 78 -10.87 -7.30 7.17
N SER A 79 -11.46 -8.30 7.84
CA SER A 79 -11.41 -9.72 7.45
C SER A 79 -12.08 -10.05 6.11
N ASN A 80 -13.01 -9.21 5.64
CA ASN A 80 -13.80 -9.44 4.42
C ASN A 80 -13.20 -8.74 3.19
N LEU A 81 -12.29 -7.79 3.39
CA LEU A 81 -11.64 -6.99 2.34
C LEU A 81 -10.23 -7.49 1.99
N VAL A 82 -9.65 -8.34 2.85
CA VAL A 82 -8.23 -8.66 2.79
C VAL A 82 -8.05 -10.18 2.78
N GLN A 83 -8.21 -10.78 1.60
CA GLN A 83 -7.59 -12.06 1.32
C GLN A 83 -6.48 -11.80 0.28
N TRP A 84 -5.29 -11.44 0.77
CA TRP A 84 -4.08 -11.57 -0.04
C TRP A 84 -3.75 -13.05 -0.08
N ASP A 85 -3.74 -13.62 -1.28
CA ASP A 85 -3.30 -14.98 -1.53
C ASP A 85 -1.86 -15.14 -1.01
N GLN A 86 -1.70 -15.85 0.10
CA GLN A 86 -0.40 -16.33 0.59
C GLN A 86 -0.18 -17.75 0.10
N ARG A 87 0.01 -17.89 -1.22
CA ARG A 87 0.59 -19.10 -1.81
C ARG A 87 1.78 -18.73 -2.68
#